data_AF-A0A1S8FBA4-F1
#
_entry.id   AF-A0A1S8FBA4-F1
#
_cell.length_a   1.000
_cell.length_b   1.000
_cell.length_c   1.000
_cell.angle_alpha   90.00
_cell.angle_beta   90.00
_cell.angle_gamma   90.00
#
_symmetry.space_group_name_H-M   'P 1'
#
loop_
_entity.id
_entity.type
_entity.pdbx_description
1 polymer ?
#
loop_
_entity_poly.entity_id
_entity_poly.type
_entity_poly.pdbx_seq_one_letter_code
_entity_poly.pdbx_strand_id
1 'polypeptide(L)'
;MPEPTPPFSFRHVFVYGTLRRGDVRDITRLRPEPRFIGMASVAGALYDLGPYPGVVLGGPGRVVGEVYAISPDLESQLDAIEEVWPQQTGEYSKRQVSAVLNEAAAPGGEMALQCLVYEINPLRTAGKRLIASGDWLDGRLGQG
;
A
#
# COMPACT_ATOMS: atom_id res chain seq x y z
N MET A 1 -27.98 -8.10 -28.03
CA MET A 1 -27.55 -8.78 -26.79
C MET A 1 -26.63 -7.81 -26.06
N PRO A 2 -26.93 -7.37 -24.83
CA PRO A 2 -25.94 -6.66 -24.06
C PRO A 2 -24.79 -7.63 -23.75
N GLU A 3 -23.56 -7.19 -23.96
CA GLU A 3 -22.34 -7.92 -23.62
C GLU A 3 -22.31 -8.17 -22.10
N PRO A 4 -21.82 -9.32 -21.62
CA PRO A 4 -21.69 -9.56 -20.19
C PRO A 4 -20.73 -8.51 -19.61
N THR A 5 -21.23 -7.69 -18.69
CA THR A 5 -20.38 -6.84 -17.84
C THR A 5 -19.32 -7.73 -17.21
N PRO A 6 -18.01 -7.44 -17.35
CA PRO A 6 -17.00 -8.27 -16.74
C PRO A 6 -17.26 -8.38 -15.23
N PRO A 7 -17.07 -9.55 -14.61
CA PRO A 7 -17.22 -9.67 -13.16
C PRO A 7 -16.28 -8.65 -12.53
N PHE A 8 -16.75 -7.96 -11.48
CA PHE A 8 -15.98 -6.96 -10.75
C PHE A 8 -14.52 -7.40 -10.64
N SER A 9 -13.63 -6.77 -11.39
CA SER A 9 -12.22 -7.14 -11.39
C SER A 9 -11.63 -6.71 -10.06
N PHE A 10 -11.69 -7.61 -9.08
CA PHE A 10 -11.00 -7.43 -7.81
C PHE A 10 -9.53 -7.08 -8.12
N ARG A 11 -9.11 -5.92 -7.63
CA ARG A 11 -7.72 -5.48 -7.74
C ARG A 11 -7.01 -5.78 -6.44
N HIS A 12 -5.69 -5.84 -6.51
CA HIS A 12 -4.88 -5.89 -5.32
C HIS A 12 -4.38 -4.49 -4.96
N VAL A 13 -4.27 -4.21 -3.68
CA VAL A 13 -3.61 -3.02 -3.15
C VAL A 13 -2.49 -3.45 -2.22
N PHE A 14 -1.36 -2.76 -2.31
CA PHE A 14 -0.23 -2.87 -1.42
C PHE A 14 -0.23 -1.68 -0.46
N VAL A 15 -0.36 -1.96 0.84
CA VAL A 15 -0.34 -0.95 1.91
C VAL A 15 0.89 -1.13 2.79
N TYR A 16 1.59 -0.05 3.10
CA TYR A 16 2.93 -0.08 3.72
C TYR A 16 3.05 0.79 4.98
N GLY A 17 1.96 1.44 5.39
CA GLY A 17 1.95 2.44 6.45
C GLY A 17 0.70 2.37 7.33
N THR A 18 0.09 3.52 7.59
CA THR A 18 -1.07 3.67 8.50
C THR A 18 -2.30 2.88 8.09
N LEU A 19 -2.42 2.48 6.82
CA LEU A 19 -3.46 1.59 6.32
C LEU A 19 -3.24 0.11 6.67
N ARG A 20 -2.06 -0.29 7.16
CA ARG A 20 -1.78 -1.67 7.57
C ARG A 20 -2.63 -2.07 8.77
N ARG A 21 -2.86 -3.38 8.88
CA ARG A 21 -3.65 -3.95 9.97
C ARG A 21 -3.05 -3.58 11.33
N GLY A 22 -3.90 -3.07 12.23
CA GLY A 22 -3.54 -2.65 13.58
C GLY A 22 -3.11 -1.19 13.72
N ASP A 23 -2.83 -0.46 12.63
CA ASP A 23 -2.45 0.95 12.68
C ASP A 23 -3.69 1.88 12.64
N VAL A 24 -3.49 3.19 12.72
CA VAL A 24 -4.53 4.19 12.94
C VAL A 24 -5.57 4.28 11.82
N ARG A 25 -5.20 3.92 10.59
CA ARG A 25 -6.07 3.91 9.41
C ARG A 25 -6.29 2.50 8.84
N ASP A 26 -6.12 1.47 9.67
CA ASP A 26 -6.26 0.05 9.32
C ASP A 26 -7.39 -0.23 8.31
N ILE A 27 -6.99 -0.68 7.11
CA ILE A 27 -7.87 -0.98 5.98
C ILE A 27 -8.91 -2.06 6.29
N THR A 28 -8.64 -2.97 7.22
CA THR A 28 -9.57 -4.06 7.60
C THR A 28 -10.83 -3.54 8.31
N ARG A 29 -10.82 -2.29 8.77
CA ARG A 29 -11.98 -1.60 9.36
C ARG A 29 -12.95 -1.04 8.32
N LEU A 30 -12.55 -0.96 7.05
CA LEU A 30 -13.38 -0.45 5.95
C LEU A 30 -14.40 -1.48 5.48
N ARG A 31 -15.41 -1.03 4.72
CA ARG A 31 -16.49 -1.88 4.18
C ARG A 31 -16.69 -1.62 2.69
N PRO A 32 -16.80 -2.65 1.83
CA PRO A 32 -16.67 -4.08 2.14
C PRO A 32 -15.26 -4.43 2.63
N GLU A 33 -15.15 -5.46 3.46
CA GLU A 33 -13.88 -5.84 4.09
C GLU A 33 -12.88 -6.34 3.02
N PRO A 34 -11.63 -5.83 3.01
CA PRO A 34 -10.59 -6.34 2.13
C PRO A 34 -10.20 -7.78 2.48
N ARG A 35 -9.88 -8.59 1.48
CA ARG A 35 -9.35 -9.94 1.71
C ARG A 35 -7.83 -9.91 1.77
N PHE A 36 -7.25 -10.22 2.93
CA PHE A 36 -5.81 -10.34 3.08
C PHE A 36 -5.24 -11.45 2.18
N ILE A 37 -4.20 -11.13 1.41
CA ILE A 37 -3.50 -12.07 0.53
C ILE A 37 -2.16 -12.50 1.14
N GLY A 38 -1.42 -11.56 1.71
CA GLY A 38 -0.11 -11.86 2.29
C GLY A 38 0.73 -10.63 2.57
N MET A 39 1.84 -10.85 3.26
CA MET A 39 2.91 -9.85 3.34
C MET A 39 3.67 -9.80 2.02
N ALA A 40 4.10 -8.62 1.61
CA ALA A 40 4.86 -8.43 0.38
C ALA A 40 5.93 -7.35 0.54
N SER A 41 6.77 -7.24 -0.47
CA SER A 41 7.70 -6.13 -0.63
C SER A 41 7.67 -5.53 -2.04
N VAL A 42 7.97 -4.23 -2.11
CA VAL A 42 8.15 -3.49 -3.38
C VAL A 42 9.52 -2.80 -3.36
N ALA A 43 10.09 -2.55 -4.54
CA ALA A 43 11.29 -1.74 -4.65
C ALA A 43 10.96 -0.27 -4.36
N GLY A 44 11.67 0.33 -3.41
CA GLY A 44 11.38 1.70 -2.97
C GLY A 44 12.18 2.16 -1.78
N ALA A 45 12.00 3.43 -1.45
CA ALA A 45 12.52 4.07 -0.25
C ALA A 45 11.34 4.58 0.60
N LEU A 46 11.33 4.22 1.88
CA LEU A 46 10.28 4.61 2.82
C LEU A 46 10.74 5.79 3.69
N TYR A 47 9.97 6.86 3.72
CA TYR A 47 10.29 8.07 4.48
C TYR A 47 9.31 8.29 5.62
N ASP A 48 9.82 8.76 6.75
CA ASP A 48 9.02 9.19 7.89
C ASP A 48 8.58 10.64 7.70
N LEU A 49 7.28 10.86 7.48
CA LEU A 49 6.68 12.19 7.34
C LEU A 49 6.14 12.71 8.69
N GLY A 50 6.31 11.95 9.77
CA GLY A 50 5.82 12.21 11.11
C GLY A 50 4.64 11.28 11.46
N PRO A 51 3.39 11.73 11.26
CA PRO A 51 2.21 10.92 11.59
C PRO A 51 1.96 9.76 10.62
N TYR A 52 2.57 9.76 9.44
CA TYR A 52 2.41 8.73 8.42
C TYR A 52 3.70 8.59 7.59
N PRO A 53 3.90 7.47 6.88
CA PRO A 53 5.03 7.29 5.99
C PRO A 53 4.71 7.67 4.54
N GLY A 54 5.75 7.87 3.73
CA GLY A 54 5.63 7.98 2.28
C GLY A 54 6.62 7.08 1.55
N VAL A 55 6.14 6.29 0.59
CA VAL A 55 7.02 5.50 -0.30
C VAL A 55 7.32 6.27 -1.58
N VAL A 56 8.60 6.33 -1.95
CA VAL A 56 9.04 6.66 -3.31
C VAL A 56 9.48 5.38 -3.99
N LEU A 57 8.90 5.06 -5.15
CA LEU A 57 9.10 3.76 -5.80
C LEU A 57 10.43 3.69 -6.57
N GLY A 58 10.96 2.47 -6.66
CA GLY A 58 12.19 2.16 -7.38
C GLY A 58 13.45 2.29 -6.51
N GLY A 59 14.62 2.17 -7.18
CA GLY A 59 15.91 2.10 -6.50
C GLY A 59 16.18 0.73 -5.85
N PRO A 60 17.32 0.60 -5.13
CA PRO A 60 17.77 -0.68 -4.58
C PRO A 60 17.13 -1.07 -3.24
N GLY A 61 16.41 -0.15 -2.60
CA GLY A 61 15.73 -0.39 -1.33
C GLY A 61 14.49 -1.26 -1.50
N ARG A 62 14.00 -1.80 -0.38
CA ARG A 62 12.74 -2.55 -0.31
C ARG A 62 11.85 -1.94 0.76
N VAL A 63 10.55 -1.89 0.46
CA VAL A 63 9.51 -1.47 1.40
C VAL A 63 8.61 -2.66 1.69
N VAL A 64 8.39 -2.93 2.97
CA VAL A 64 7.57 -4.04 3.46
C VAL A 64 6.14 -3.55 3.69
N GLY A 65 5.19 -4.38 3.30
CA GLY A 65 3.77 -4.08 3.46
C GLY A 65 2.89 -5.30 3.33
N GLU A 66 1.60 -5.04 3.20
CA GLU A 66 0.53 -6.03 3.15
C GLU A 66 -0.22 -5.90 1.82
N VAL A 67 -0.58 -7.03 1.24
CA VAL A 67 -1.40 -7.10 0.03
C VAL A 67 -2.81 -7.55 0.38
N TYR A 68 -3.79 -6.81 -0.15
CA TYR A 68 -5.21 -7.11 -0.01
C TYR A 68 -5.89 -7.13 -1.37
N ALA A 69 -6.82 -8.06 -1.57
CA ALA A 69 -7.79 -7.96 -2.66
C ALA A 69 -8.94 -7.03 -2.24
N ILE A 70 -9.27 -6.07 -3.09
CA ILE A 70 -10.23 -5.00 -2.82
C ILE A 70 -11.30 -4.91 -3.91
N SER A 71 -12.50 -4.47 -3.53
CA SER A 71 -13.57 -4.12 -4.48
C SER A 71 -13.37 -2.69 -5.02
N PRO A 72 -14.06 -2.30 -6.10
CA PRO A 72 -14.05 -0.93 -6.60
C PRO A 72 -14.54 0.12 -5.57
N ASP A 73 -15.55 -0.23 -4.75
CA ASP A 73 -16.05 0.65 -3.68
C ASP A 73 -15.00 0.90 -2.60
N LEU A 74 -14.19 -0.12 -2.29
CA LEU A 74 -13.11 -0.01 -1.34
C LEU A 74 -11.92 0.79 -1.94
N GLU A 75 -11.62 0.60 -3.23
CA GLU A 75 -10.65 1.43 -3.96
C GLU A 75 -11.01 2.92 -3.86
N SER A 76 -12.30 3.26 -4.05
CA SER A 76 -12.78 4.64 -3.97
C SER A 76 -12.69 5.25 -2.57
N GLN A 77 -12.88 4.43 -1.52
CA GLN A 77 -12.65 4.89 -0.14
C GLN A 77 -11.18 5.16 0.15
N LEU A 78 -10.28 4.31 -0.35
CA LEU A 78 -8.84 4.53 -0.24
C LEU A 78 -8.40 5.81 -0.96
N ASP A 79 -8.95 6.07 -2.14
CA ASP A 79 -8.68 7.31 -2.88
C ASP A 79 -9.04 8.56 -2.08
N ALA A 80 -10.16 8.51 -1.35
CA ALA A 80 -10.60 9.60 -0.49
C ALA A 80 -9.72 9.75 0.76
N ILE A 81 -9.29 8.64 1.37
CA ILE A 81 -8.42 8.64 2.56
C ILE A 81 -7.04 9.21 2.23
N GLU A 82 -6.48 8.85 1.06
CA GLU A 82 -5.17 9.31 0.59
C GLU A 82 -5.25 10.59 -0.24
N GLU A 83 -6.42 11.24 -0.26
CA GLU A 83 -6.71 12.52 -0.92
C GLU A 83 -6.34 12.55 -2.42
N VAL A 84 -6.29 11.40 -3.07
CA VAL A 84 -6.07 11.25 -4.51
C VAL A 84 -7.32 11.64 -5.28
N TRP A 85 -8.51 11.30 -4.78
CA TRP A 85 -9.79 11.70 -5.35
C TRP A 85 -10.89 11.69 -4.29
N PRO A 86 -11.80 12.67 -4.25
CA PRO A 86 -11.93 13.81 -5.17
C PRO A 86 -11.05 15.03 -4.84
N GLN A 87 -10.27 15.02 -3.75
CA GLN A 87 -9.53 16.20 -3.28
C GLN A 87 -8.33 16.55 -4.17
N GLN A 88 -7.66 15.54 -4.75
CA GLN A 88 -6.53 15.70 -5.67
C GLN A 88 -5.43 16.64 -5.12
N THR A 89 -5.03 16.49 -3.86
CA THR A 89 -4.05 17.38 -3.21
C THR A 89 -2.64 17.30 -3.81
N GLY A 90 -2.37 16.24 -4.59
CA GLY A 90 -1.07 15.98 -5.21
C GLY A 90 -0.01 15.50 -4.22
N GLU A 91 -0.42 15.16 -2.99
CA GLU A 91 0.46 14.58 -1.98
C GLU A 91 0.80 13.12 -2.31
N TYR A 92 -0.24 12.31 -2.56
CA TYR A 92 -0.07 10.96 -3.07
C TYR A 92 -0.52 10.84 -4.52
N SER A 93 0.01 9.84 -5.22
CA SER A 93 -0.42 9.44 -6.54
C SER A 93 -0.59 7.93 -6.61
N LYS A 94 -1.68 7.48 -7.25
CA LYS A 94 -1.94 6.05 -7.45
C LYS A 94 -0.99 5.50 -8.52
N ARG A 95 -0.30 4.41 -8.20
CA ARG A 95 0.60 3.68 -9.10
C ARG A 95 0.27 2.20 -9.13
N GLN A 96 0.60 1.54 -10.23
CA GLN A 96 0.64 0.07 -10.30
C GLN A 96 2.08 -0.39 -10.12
N VAL A 97 2.26 -1.40 -9.27
CA VAL A 97 3.57 -2.00 -8.96
C VAL A 97 3.47 -3.51 -8.88
N SER A 98 4.58 -4.18 -9.20
CA SER A 98 4.76 -5.60 -8.92
C SER A 98 5.19 -5.76 -7.45
N ALA A 99 4.28 -6.22 -6.60
CA ALA A 99 4.58 -6.57 -5.21
C ALA A 99 4.98 -8.04 -5.12
N VAL A 100 6.14 -8.31 -4.53
CA VAL A 100 6.67 -9.65 -4.30
C VAL A 100 6.12 -10.18 -2.98
N LEU A 101 5.29 -11.21 -3.03
CA LEU A 101 4.78 -11.90 -1.85
C LEU A 101 5.90 -12.66 -1.13
N ASN A 102 5.81 -12.73 0.19
CA ASN A 102 6.72 -13.55 0.99
C ASN A 102 6.40 -15.06 0.83
N GLU A 103 7.36 -15.91 1.22
CA GLU A 103 7.24 -17.36 1.08
C GLU A 103 6.01 -17.95 1.80
N ALA A 104 5.59 -17.35 2.91
CA ALA A 104 4.40 -17.79 3.65
C ALA A 104 3.10 -17.62 2.83
N ALA A 105 3.02 -16.57 2.01
CA ALA A 105 1.90 -16.32 1.10
C ALA A 105 2.06 -17.02 -0.27
N ALA A 106 3.27 -17.46 -0.60
CA ALA A 106 3.62 -18.14 -1.85
C ALA A 106 4.51 -19.38 -1.60
N PRO A 107 3.97 -20.45 -0.99
CA PRO A 107 4.74 -21.67 -0.75
C PRO A 107 5.11 -22.30 -2.10
N GLY A 108 6.41 -22.31 -2.43
CA GLY A 108 6.93 -22.84 -3.69
C GLY A 108 7.68 -21.84 -4.58
N GLY A 109 7.80 -20.57 -4.18
CA GLY A 109 8.69 -19.61 -4.84
C GLY A 109 8.27 -18.14 -4.69
N GLU A 110 9.03 -17.25 -5.32
CA GLU A 110 8.73 -15.82 -5.36
C GLU A 110 7.53 -15.56 -6.29
N MET A 111 6.38 -15.18 -5.72
CA MET A 111 5.20 -14.82 -6.48
C MET A 111 5.02 -13.30 -6.48
N ALA A 112 4.95 -12.70 -7.67
CA ALA A 112 4.67 -11.27 -7.83
C ALA A 112 3.20 -11.03 -8.19
N LEU A 113 2.56 -10.04 -7.55
CA LEU A 113 1.21 -9.59 -7.85
C LEU A 113 1.20 -8.13 -8.29
N GLN A 114 0.41 -7.81 -9.31
CA GLN A 114 0.13 -6.42 -9.69
C GLN A 114 -0.79 -5.78 -8.64
N CYS A 115 -0.27 -4.75 -7.98
CA CYS A 115 -0.94 -4.06 -6.89
C CYS A 115 -1.01 -2.54 -7.16
N LEU A 116 -2.10 -1.92 -6.72
CA LEU A 116 -2.18 -0.49 -6.53
C LEU A 116 -1.34 -0.10 -5.31
N VAL A 117 -0.68 1.05 -5.39
CA VAL A 117 0.03 1.68 -4.27
C VAL A 117 -0.14 3.19 -4.34
N TYR A 118 -0.22 3.83 -3.19
CA TYR A 118 -0.22 5.28 -3.06
C TYR A 118 1.21 5.75 -2.86
N GLU A 119 1.84 6.27 -3.92
CA GLU A 119 3.21 6.77 -3.91
C GLU A 119 3.22 8.23 -3.44
N ILE A 120 4.11 8.59 -2.50
CA ILE A 120 4.25 9.98 -2.06
C ILE A 120 4.91 10.80 -3.17
N ASN A 121 4.47 12.04 -3.36
CA ASN A 121 5.17 13.01 -4.19
C ASN A 121 6.61 13.20 -3.66
N PRO A 122 7.65 12.93 -4.48
CA PRO A 122 9.03 12.97 -4.03
C PRO A 122 9.44 14.31 -3.40
N LEU A 123 8.82 15.43 -3.80
CA LEU A 123 9.08 16.75 -3.21
C LEU A 123 8.75 16.81 -1.72
N ARG A 124 7.82 15.97 -1.23
CA ARG A 124 7.43 15.88 0.18
C ARG A 124 8.46 15.13 1.04
N THR A 125 9.44 14.47 0.42
CA THR A 125 10.48 13.69 1.11
C THR A 125 11.75 14.50 1.40
N ALA A 126 11.86 15.72 0.88
CA ALA A 126 13.01 16.59 1.11
C ALA A 126 13.21 16.87 2.61
N GLY A 127 14.41 16.56 3.12
CA GLY A 127 14.75 16.72 4.54
C GLY A 127 14.07 15.71 5.49
N LYS A 128 13.36 14.72 4.96
CA LYS A 128 12.70 13.67 5.76
C LYS A 128 13.66 12.52 6.02
N ARG A 129 13.44 11.85 7.16
CA ARG A 129 14.25 10.70 7.56
C ARG A 129 13.87 9.47 6.74
N LEU A 130 14.86 8.82 6.16
CA LEU A 130 14.71 7.50 5.55
C LEU A 130 14.54 6.44 6.64
N ILE A 131 13.54 5.58 6.51
CA ILE A 131 13.33 4.40 7.33
C ILE A 131 14.14 3.26 6.71
N ALA A 132 15.34 3.03 7.24
CA ALA A 132 16.32 2.11 6.64
C ALA A 132 15.83 0.64 6.58
N SER A 133 14.96 0.22 7.51
CA SER A 133 14.36 -1.12 7.49
C SER A 133 13.34 -1.30 6.37
N GLY A 134 12.79 -0.21 5.83
CA GLY A 134 11.71 -0.26 4.86
C GLY A 134 10.36 -0.73 5.44
N ASP A 135 10.26 -0.92 6.75
CA ASP A 135 9.03 -1.32 7.43
C ASP A 135 8.60 -0.22 8.40
N TRP A 136 7.42 0.35 8.15
CA TRP A 136 6.85 1.42 8.97
C TRP A 136 6.60 1.00 10.43
N LEU A 137 6.23 -0.25 10.65
CA LEU A 137 5.87 -0.75 11.98
C LEU A 137 7.11 -1.26 12.75
N ASP A 138 8.23 -1.44 12.05
CA ASP A 138 9.50 -1.80 12.67
C ASP A 138 10.02 -0.65 13.55
N GLY A 139 10.38 -0.97 14.79
CA GLY A 139 10.77 0.00 15.82
C GLY A 139 9.63 0.83 16.44
N ARG A 140 8.39 0.77 15.93
CA ARG A 140 7.21 1.42 16.56
C ARG A 140 6.52 0.54 17.61
N LEU A 141 6.82 -0.77 17.63
CA LEU A 141 6.32 -1.74 18.62
C LEU A 141 7.00 -1.62 20.01
N GLY A 142 7.79 -0.57 20.27
CA GLY A 142 8.57 -0.41 21.50
C GLY A 142 8.21 0.79 22.38
N GLN A 143 7.13 1.53 22.07
CA GLN A 143 6.74 2.73 22.83
C GLN A 143 5.28 2.59 23.30
N GLY A 144 5.10 1.76 24.33
CA GLY A 144 3.87 1.62 25.11
C GLY A 144 4.19 1.74 26.58
#